data_AF-A0A6L8LHY3-F1
#
_entry.id   AF-A0A6L8LHY3-F1
#
_cell.length_a   1.000
_cell.length_b   1.000
_cell.length_c   1.000
_cell.angle_alpha   90.00
_cell.angle_beta   90.00
_cell.angle_gamma   90.00
#
_symmetry.space_group_name_H-M   'P 1'
#
loop_
_entity.id
_entity.type
_entity.pdbx_description
1 polymer ?
#
loop_
_entity_poly.entity_id
_entity_poly.type
_entity_poly.pdbx_seq_one_letter_code
_entity_poly.pdbx_strand_id
1 'polypeptide(L)'
;MPETALQITLDGSSTFDVLVPLRDELAGLPEGETAELSMDVAEDVPQSVLFALGQLLCAAKKESRVSPENMSSLAETNVPFGTLLARTGLGAELTAE
;
A
#
# COMPACT_ATOMS: atom_id res chain seq x y z
N MET A 1 -21.22 -6.09 -7.98
CA MET A 1 -19.84 -6.61 -7.86
C MET A 1 -19.13 -5.57 -7.02
N PRO A 2 -18.51 -5.90 -5.87
CA PRO A 2 -17.86 -4.85 -5.08
C PRO A 2 -16.64 -4.40 -5.88
N GLU A 3 -16.77 -3.28 -6.58
CA GLU A 3 -15.63 -2.50 -7.05
C GLU A 3 -14.95 -2.01 -5.77
N THR A 4 -13.94 -2.74 -5.30
CA THR A 4 -13.14 -2.34 -4.14
C THR A 4 -12.30 -1.15 -4.56
N ALA A 5 -12.88 0.05 -4.43
CA ALA A 5 -12.21 1.31 -4.69
C ALA A 5 -11.41 1.70 -3.44
N LEU A 6 -10.09 1.48 -3.49
CA LEU A 6 -9.19 1.79 -2.39
C LEU A 6 -8.82 3.27 -2.46
N GLN A 7 -9.34 4.07 -1.54
CA GLN A 7 -8.98 5.49 -1.46
C GLN A 7 -7.93 5.72 -0.38
N ILE A 8 -6.76 6.22 -0.79
CA ILE A 8 -5.63 6.51 0.09
C ILE A 8 -5.37 8.00 0.06
N THR A 9 -5.44 8.66 1.21
CA THR A 9 -5.05 10.06 1.35
C THR A 9 -3.95 10.16 2.41
N LEU A 10 -2.77 10.59 2.00
CA LEU A 10 -1.63 10.80 2.87
C LEU A 10 -1.13 12.23 2.71
N ASP A 11 -1.17 12.99 3.79
CA ASP A 11 -0.76 14.39 3.85
C ASP A 11 0.26 14.63 5.00
N GLY A 12 0.78 15.85 5.14
CA GLY A 12 1.76 16.21 6.17
C GLY A 12 1.27 16.02 7.62
N SER A 13 -0.04 15.92 7.84
CA SER A 13 -0.66 15.64 9.14
C SER A 13 -1.02 14.17 9.36
N SER A 14 -0.83 13.32 8.35
CA SER A 14 -1.15 11.90 8.43
C SER A 14 -0.30 11.20 9.50
N THR A 15 -0.96 10.39 10.32
CA THR A 15 -0.35 9.63 11.42
C THR A 15 -0.49 8.12 11.21
N PHE A 16 0.21 7.31 11.99
CA PHE A 16 0.19 5.84 11.89
C PHE A 16 -1.22 5.23 11.81
N ASP A 17 -2.21 5.82 12.50
CA ASP A 17 -3.62 5.38 12.49
C ASP A 17 -4.23 5.29 11.08
N VAL A 18 -3.83 6.16 10.13
CA VAL A 18 -4.40 6.14 8.77
C VAL A 18 -3.87 4.98 7.93
N LEU A 19 -2.80 4.32 8.37
CA LEU A 19 -2.15 3.21 7.67
C LEU A 19 -2.78 1.85 7.99
N VAL A 20 -3.42 1.72 9.15
CA VAL A 20 -4.09 0.49 9.58
C VAL A 20 -5.25 0.10 8.66
N PRO A 21 -6.24 0.97 8.35
CA PRO A 21 -7.32 0.62 7.43
C PRO A 21 -6.79 0.26 6.05
N LEU A 22 -5.76 0.96 5.58
CA LEU A 22 -5.11 0.69 4.30
C LEU A 22 -4.46 -0.69 4.25
N ARG A 23 -3.80 -1.11 5.33
CA ARG A 23 -3.29 -2.48 5.47
C ARG A 23 -4.43 -3.49 5.43
N ASP A 24 -5.51 -3.27 6.18
CA ASP A 24 -6.63 -4.22 6.22
C ASP A 24 -7.36 -4.33 4.88
N GLU A 25 -7.49 -3.23 4.15
CA GLU A 25 -8.10 -3.22 2.82
C GLU A 25 -7.21 -3.94 1.78
N LEU A 26 -5.89 -3.67 1.78
CA LEU A 26 -4.94 -4.42 0.93
C LEU A 26 -4.87 -5.90 1.30
N ALA A 27 -5.02 -6.22 2.59
CA ALA A 27 -5.11 -7.58 3.09
C ALA A 27 -6.44 -8.29 2.77
N GLY A 28 -7.46 -7.53 2.39
CA GLY A 28 -8.77 -8.04 1.99
C GLY A 28 -8.86 -8.36 0.50
N LEU A 29 -7.85 -7.99 -0.30
CA LEU A 29 -7.84 -8.24 -1.73
C LEU A 29 -7.62 -9.73 -2.03
N PRO A 30 -8.50 -10.38 -2.82
CA PRO A 30 -8.26 -11.73 -3.27
C PRO A 30 -7.01 -11.79 -4.17
N GLU A 31 -6.33 -12.94 -4.16
CA GLU A 31 -5.11 -13.14 -4.94
C GLU A 31 -5.38 -13.00 -6.44
N GLY A 32 -4.56 -12.21 -7.13
CA GLY A 32 -4.67 -11.92 -8.56
C GLY A 32 -5.70 -10.85 -8.92
N GLU A 33 -6.33 -10.18 -7.94
CA GLU A 33 -7.31 -9.13 -8.19
C GLU A 33 -6.71 -7.73 -7.96
N THR A 34 -6.89 -6.86 -8.95
CA THR A 34 -6.48 -5.46 -8.86
C THR A 34 -7.68 -4.61 -8.43
N ALA A 35 -7.56 -3.97 -7.27
CA ALA A 35 -8.50 -2.93 -6.84
C ALA A 35 -8.22 -1.60 -7.53
N GLU A 36 -9.28 -0.82 -7.77
CA GLU A 36 -9.15 0.52 -8.31
C GLU A 36 -8.65 1.45 -7.20
N LEU A 37 -7.38 1.86 -7.28
CA LEU A 37 -6.69 2.53 -6.20
C LEU A 37 -6.59 4.04 -6.50
N SER A 38 -7.37 4.85 -5.81
CA SER A 38 -7.27 6.31 -5.87
C SER A 38 -6.38 6.84 -4.76
N MET A 39 -5.18 7.29 -5.11
CA MET A 39 -4.22 7.81 -4.14
C MET A 39 -3.98 9.30 -4.30
N ASP A 40 -4.08 10.03 -3.19
CA ASP A 40 -3.64 11.40 -3.04
C ASP A 40 -2.53 11.43 -1.98
N VAL A 41 -1.27 11.50 -2.43
CA VAL A 41 -0.09 11.51 -1.56
C VAL A 41 0.60 12.86 -1.69
N ALA A 42 0.56 13.66 -0.63
CA ALA A 42 1.29 14.91 -0.57
C ALA A 42 2.81 14.67 -0.58
N GLU A 43 3.57 15.62 -1.11
CA GLU A 43 5.04 15.52 -1.13
C GLU A 43 5.64 15.57 0.28
N ASP A 44 4.98 16.29 1.20
CA ASP A 44 5.37 16.55 2.59
C ASP A 44 5.00 15.42 3.57
N VAL A 45 4.57 14.24 3.08
CA VAL A 45 4.27 13.11 3.98
C VAL A 45 5.52 12.74 4.79
N PRO A 46 5.42 12.63 6.12
CA PRO A 46 6.56 12.34 6.97
C PRO A 46 7.22 11.00 6.60
N GLN A 47 8.55 10.97 6.49
CA GLN A 47 9.27 9.73 6.17
C GLN A 47 9.00 8.60 7.19
N SER A 48 8.74 8.95 8.45
CA SER A 48 8.35 7.99 9.49
C SER A 48 7.03 7.27 9.17
N VAL A 49 6.08 7.96 8.54
CA VAL A 49 4.78 7.42 8.12
C VAL A 49 4.96 6.50 6.92
N LEU A 50 5.78 6.91 5.94
CA LEU A 50 6.11 6.07 4.78
C LEU A 50 6.86 4.79 5.20
N PHE A 51 7.80 4.91 6.12
CA PHE A 51 8.54 3.76 6.64
C PHE A 51 7.62 2.82 7.42
N ALA A 52 6.78 3.37 8.31
CA ALA A 52 5.78 2.61 9.05
C ALA A 52 4.82 1.85 8.12
N LEU A 53 4.40 2.48 7.02
CA LEU A 53 3.56 1.85 6.01
C LEU A 53 4.27 0.66 5.37
N GLY A 54 5.53 0.82 4.97
CA GLY A 54 6.33 -0.31 4.46
C GLY A 54 6.42 -1.46 5.46
N GLN A 55 6.65 -1.18 6.75
CA GLN A 55 6.70 -2.20 7.78
C GLN A 55 5.38 -2.94 7.98
N LEU A 56 4.25 -2.21 7.95
CA LEU A 56 2.91 -2.78 8.06
C LEU A 56 2.60 -3.73 6.90
N LEU A 57 2.96 -3.32 5.68
CA LEU A 57 2.76 -4.15 4.49
C LEU A 57 3.68 -5.37 4.52
N CYS A 58 4.93 -5.24 4.99
CA CYS A 58 5.85 -6.37 5.11
C CYS A 58 5.37 -7.37 6.16
N ALA A 59 4.81 -6.90 7.27
CA ALA A 59 4.18 -7.75 8.26
C ALA A 59 2.97 -8.48 7.67
N ALA A 60 2.10 -7.78 6.95
CA ALA A 60 0.94 -8.38 6.29
C ALA A 60 1.34 -9.43 5.23
N LYS A 61 2.40 -9.18 4.46
CA LYS A 61 2.99 -10.19 3.55
C LYS A 61 3.48 -11.42 4.31
N LYS A 62 4.20 -11.25 5.42
CA LYS A 62 4.68 -12.36 6.26
C LYS A 62 3.55 -13.18 6.88
N GLU A 63 2.41 -12.55 7.14
CA GLU A 63 1.19 -13.21 7.63
C GLU A 63 0.34 -13.82 6.49
N SER A 64 0.83 -13.82 5.24
CA SER A 64 0.09 -14.25 4.04
C SER A 64 -1.26 -13.55 3.88
N ARG A 65 -1.36 -12.32 4.38
CA ARG A 65 -2.56 -11.48 4.24
C ARG A 65 -2.51 -10.65 2.96
N VAL A 66 -1.32 -10.32 2.48
CA VAL A 66 -1.11 -9.56 1.24
C VAL A 66 -0.21 -10.36 0.31
N SER A 67 -0.65 -10.56 -0.94
CA SER A 67 0.13 -11.27 -1.95
C SER A 67 1.08 -10.32 -2.68
N PRO A 68 2.34 -10.71 -2.91
CA PRO A 68 3.32 -9.89 -3.63
C PRO A 68 2.86 -9.62 -5.07
N GLU A 69 2.18 -10.57 -5.71
CA GLU A 69 1.58 -10.39 -7.04
C GLU A 69 0.53 -9.28 -7.07
N ASN A 70 -0.30 -9.14 -6.03
CA ASN A 70 -1.27 -8.06 -5.92
C ASN A 70 -0.57 -6.71 -5.77
N MET A 71 0.49 -6.67 -4.96
CA MET A 71 1.28 -5.45 -4.72
C MET A 71 2.01 -5.00 -5.98
N SER A 72 2.61 -5.94 -6.71
CA SER A 72 3.24 -5.68 -8.02
C SER A 72 2.21 -5.20 -9.03
N SER A 73 1.08 -5.91 -9.18
CA SER A 73 0.01 -5.54 -10.11
C SER A 73 -0.57 -4.16 -9.80
N LEU A 74 -0.75 -3.83 -8.52
CA LEU A 74 -1.20 -2.50 -8.08
C LEU A 74 -0.14 -1.42 -8.35
N ALA A 75 1.15 -1.72 -8.16
CA ALA A 75 2.24 -0.78 -8.43
C ALA A 75 2.39 -0.48 -9.94
N GLU A 76 2.18 -1.48 -10.79
CA GLU A 76 2.19 -1.32 -12.24
C GLU A 76 0.97 -0.57 -12.76
N THR A 77 -0.20 -0.82 -12.18
CA THR A 77 -1.47 -0.17 -12.59
C THR A 77 -1.60 1.24 -12.01
N ASN A 78 -1.01 1.51 -10.83
CA ASN A 78 -1.08 2.78 -10.12
C ASN A 78 0.32 3.34 -9.83
N VAL A 79 0.80 4.19 -10.74
CA VAL A 79 2.06 4.95 -10.60
C VAL A 79 2.25 5.61 -9.22
N PRO A 80 1.24 6.29 -8.60
CA PRO A 80 1.42 6.87 -7.27
C PRO A 80 1.66 5.83 -6.18
N PHE A 81 1.06 4.63 -6.28
CA PHE A 81 1.30 3.53 -5.35
C PHE A 81 2.70 2.94 -5.49
N GLY A 82 3.15 2.69 -6.72
CA GLY A 82 4.51 2.23 -6.98
C GLY A 82 5.55 3.22 -6.47
N THR A 83 5.31 4.52 -6.64
CA THR A 83 6.16 5.58 -6.11
C THR A 83 6.18 5.59 -4.58
N LEU A 84 5.01 5.44 -3.95
CA LEU A 84 4.91 5.35 -2.49
C LEU A 84 5.65 4.12 -1.96
N LEU A 85 5.46 2.94 -2.57
CA LEU A 85 6.16 1.71 -2.19
C LEU A 85 7.68 1.88 -2.29
N ALA A 86 8.17 2.51 -3.36
CA ALA A 86 9.59 2.84 -3.49
C ALA A 86 10.07 3.79 -2.37
N ARG A 87 9.25 4.79 -1.98
CA ARG A 87 9.57 5.72 -0.87
C ARG A 87 9.58 5.05 0.50
N THR A 88 8.92 3.91 0.68
CA THR A 88 8.98 3.15 1.94
C THR A 88 10.35 2.49 2.17
N GLY A 89 11.16 2.31 1.11
CA GLY A 89 12.41 1.56 1.12
C GLY A 89 12.23 0.04 1.17
N LEU A 90 10.99 -0.45 1.27
CA LEU A 90 10.64 -1.87 1.34
C LEU A 90 9.88 -2.35 0.09
N GLY A 91 9.72 -1.49 -0.92
CA GLY A 91 9.01 -1.84 -2.15
C GLY A 91 9.50 -3.15 -2.78
N ALA A 92 10.82 -3.32 -2.92
CA ALA A 92 11.40 -4.54 -3.47
C ALA A 92 11.06 -5.80 -2.64
N GLU A 93 11.05 -5.71 -1.30
CA GLU A 93 10.66 -6.83 -0.43
C GLU A 93 9.16 -7.14 -0.50
N LEU A 94 8.33 -6.14 -0.82
CA LEU A 94 6.88 -6.27 -0.92
C LEU A 94 6.44 -6.84 -2.28
N THR A 95 7.18 -6.53 -3.34
CA THR A 95 6.90 -6.98 -4.72
C THR A 95 7.74 -8.19 -5.15
N ALA A 96 8.75 -8.59 -4.37
CA ALA A 96 9.52 -9.81 -4.64
C ALA A 96 8.67 -11.06 -4.35
N GLU A 97 8.60 -11.97 -5.32
CA GLU A 97 8.00 -13.30 -5.19
C GLU A 97 8.78 -14.21 -4.23
#